data_AF-A0A383F3T2-F1
#
_entry.id   AF-A0A383F3T2-F1
#
_cell.length_a   1.000
_cell.length_b   1.000
_cell.length_c   1.000
_cell.angle_alpha   90.00
_cell.angle_beta   90.00
_cell.angle_gamma   90.00
#
_symmetry.space_group_name_H-M   'P 1'
#
loop_
_entity.id
_entity.type
_entity.pdbx_description
1 polymer ?
#
loop_
_entity_poly.entity_id
_entity_poly.type
_entity_poly.pdbx_seq_one_letter_code
_entity_poly.pdbx_strand_id
1 'polypeptide(L)'
;KSLKEIIGRTDLLYQISRGSNSLDDLDLNALLIQAEKNPNVEYFNHTKINEVLPTLDEKIIEDVSKFLQTGQKTELNYPISNTDRAVGTKLSSTIYRTFKDKIVNKEHLTINLTGSAGQSLGAFAIKGLRINLLGDANDYVGKGLSGATIVIRPQKNSSLVTNENTILGNTVLYGATSGELYAAGQAGERFAVRNSGVTTVVEGCGSNGWEDMTGGTVVVLGKSGDNF
;
A
#
# COMPACT_ATOMS: atom_id res chain seq x y z
N LYS A 1 20.94 -6.01 -36.71
CA LYS A 1 21.90 -5.53 -35.68
C LYS A 1 21.13 -4.71 -34.65
N SER A 2 20.68 -5.37 -33.59
CA SER A 2 19.93 -4.75 -32.49
C SER A 2 20.32 -5.38 -31.16
N LEU A 3 20.09 -4.67 -30.04
CA LEU A 3 20.37 -5.22 -28.70
C LEU A 3 19.63 -6.54 -28.45
N LYS A 4 18.44 -6.70 -29.03
CA LYS A 4 17.63 -7.93 -28.92
C LYS A 4 18.36 -9.18 -29.43
N GLU A 5 19.25 -9.04 -30.41
CA GLU A 5 19.99 -10.16 -31.01
C GLU A 5 21.07 -10.73 -30.06
N ILE A 6 21.46 -9.98 -29.03
CA ILE A 6 22.59 -10.33 -28.14
C ILE A 6 22.19 -10.53 -26.67
N ILE A 7 20.92 -10.30 -26.29
CA ILE A 7 20.44 -10.55 -24.92
C ILE A 7 20.53 -12.06 -24.63
N GLY A 8 21.18 -12.43 -23.53
CA GLY A 8 21.35 -13.82 -23.10
C GLY A 8 22.39 -14.62 -23.90
N ARG A 9 23.07 -14.02 -24.89
CA ARG A 9 24.13 -14.65 -25.69
C ARG A 9 25.46 -14.68 -24.94
N THR A 10 25.53 -15.41 -23.83
CA THR A 10 26.76 -15.58 -23.04
C THR A 10 27.86 -16.30 -23.82
N ASP A 11 27.54 -16.96 -24.94
CA ASP A 11 28.50 -17.54 -25.89
C ASP A 11 29.34 -16.47 -26.61
N LEU A 12 28.91 -15.21 -26.58
CA LEU A 12 29.71 -14.08 -27.04
C LEU A 12 30.71 -13.58 -25.98
N LEU A 13 30.69 -14.16 -24.77
CA LEU A 13 31.57 -13.82 -23.66
C LEU A 13 32.53 -14.97 -23.39
N TYR A 14 33.76 -14.63 -23.01
CA TYR A 14 34.75 -15.60 -22.56
C TYR A 14 35.58 -15.00 -21.42
N GLN A 15 35.95 -15.84 -20.47
CA GLN A 15 36.83 -15.45 -19.36
C GLN A 15 38.26 -15.27 -19.89
N ILE A 16 38.89 -14.16 -19.51
CA ILE A 16 40.31 -13.92 -19.77
C ILE A 16 41.06 -13.99 -18.44
N SER A 17 42.01 -14.92 -18.32
CA SER A 17 42.96 -14.92 -17.22
C SER A 17 44.05 -13.86 -17.47
N ARG A 18 44.20 -12.92 -16.54
CA ARG A 18 45.23 -11.85 -16.60
C ARG A 18 45.96 -11.63 -15.26
N GLY A 19 45.82 -12.57 -14.32
CA GLY A 19 46.49 -12.49 -13.02
C GLY A 19 47.99 -12.79 -13.11
N SER A 20 48.75 -12.36 -12.09
CA SER A 20 50.11 -12.87 -11.87
C SER A 20 50.06 -14.35 -11.47
N ASN A 21 51.11 -15.11 -11.74
CA ASN A 21 51.21 -16.55 -11.41
C ASN A 21 51.01 -16.89 -9.91
N SER A 22 50.95 -15.88 -9.05
CA SER A 22 50.70 -15.97 -7.61
C SER A 22 49.22 -15.83 -7.22
N LEU A 23 48.31 -15.66 -8.19
CA LEU A 23 46.87 -15.50 -7.96
C LEU A 23 46.12 -16.67 -8.55
N ASP A 24 45.12 -17.15 -7.82
CA ASP A 24 44.16 -18.14 -8.31
C ASP A 24 43.10 -17.46 -9.16
N ASP A 25 42.75 -18.08 -10.28
CA ASP A 25 41.67 -17.63 -11.14
C ASP A 25 40.30 -18.01 -10.52
N LEU A 26 39.33 -17.11 -10.67
CA LEU A 26 37.94 -17.40 -10.35
C LEU A 26 37.33 -18.27 -11.45
N ASP A 27 36.47 -19.23 -11.09
CA ASP A 27 35.65 -19.94 -12.08
C ASP A 27 34.37 -19.13 -12.38
N LEU A 28 34.30 -18.52 -13.58
CA LEU A 28 33.13 -17.76 -14.02
C LEU A 28 32.10 -18.61 -14.77
N ASN A 29 32.24 -19.95 -14.84
CA ASN A 29 31.32 -20.81 -15.59
C ASN A 29 29.85 -20.64 -15.17
N ALA A 30 29.57 -20.42 -13.88
CA ALA A 30 28.22 -20.19 -13.37
C ALA A 30 27.52 -18.97 -14.00
N LEU A 31 28.29 -18.00 -14.51
CA LEU A 31 27.77 -16.82 -15.22
C LEU A 31 27.64 -17.05 -16.74
N LEU A 32 28.40 -17.99 -17.29
CA LEU A 32 28.50 -18.23 -18.74
C LEU A 32 27.57 -19.35 -19.22
N ILE A 33 27.15 -20.26 -18.33
CA ILE A 33 26.21 -21.34 -18.67
C ILE A 33 24.88 -20.76 -19.15
N GLN A 34 24.43 -21.23 -20.31
CA GLN A 34 23.10 -20.93 -20.84
C GLN A 34 22.11 -21.99 -20.37
N ALA A 35 20.94 -21.56 -19.89
CA ALA A 35 19.80 -22.46 -19.78
C ALA A 35 19.39 -22.92 -21.19
N GLU A 36 18.93 -24.17 -21.32
CA GLU A 36 18.46 -24.68 -22.60
C GLU A 36 17.35 -23.78 -23.16
N LYS A 37 17.64 -23.16 -24.31
CA LYS A 37 16.67 -22.32 -25.00
C LYS A 37 15.71 -23.21 -25.77
N ASN A 38 14.42 -23.13 -25.47
CA ASN A 38 13.41 -23.76 -26.31
C ASN A 38 13.30 -22.97 -27.63
N PRO A 39 13.66 -23.56 -28.78
CA PRO A 39 13.64 -22.86 -30.06
C PRO A 39 12.22 -22.43 -30.49
N ASN A 40 11.18 -23.00 -29.88
CA ASN A 40 9.79 -22.67 -30.14
C ASN A 40 9.25 -21.53 -29.26
N VAL A 41 10.04 -21.00 -28.33
CA VAL A 41 9.63 -19.92 -27.41
C VAL A 41 10.36 -18.63 -27.78
N GLU A 42 9.58 -17.58 -28.01
CA GLU A 42 10.10 -16.23 -28.17
C GLU A 42 10.33 -15.61 -26.78
N TYR A 43 11.55 -15.72 -26.27
CA TYR A 43 11.98 -15.02 -25.08
C TYR A 43 12.10 -13.53 -25.43
N PHE A 44 11.53 -12.62 -24.62
CA PHE A 44 11.52 -11.16 -24.80
C PHE A 44 10.45 -10.55 -25.74
N ASN A 45 9.22 -11.05 -25.67
CA ASN A 45 8.03 -10.39 -26.23
C ASN A 45 7.01 -10.00 -25.15
N HIS A 46 7.45 -9.21 -24.16
CA HIS A 46 6.55 -8.67 -23.13
C HIS A 46 6.06 -7.29 -23.55
N THR A 47 4.97 -7.26 -24.32
CA THR A 47 4.23 -6.02 -24.63
C THR A 47 3.06 -5.78 -23.68
N LYS A 48 2.76 -6.74 -22.81
CA LYS A 48 1.60 -6.73 -21.91
C LYS A 48 2.04 -6.80 -20.46
N ILE A 49 1.29 -6.12 -19.61
CA ILE A 49 1.41 -6.21 -18.15
C ILE A 49 0.77 -7.52 -17.70
N ASN A 50 1.36 -8.20 -16.72
CA ASN A 50 0.72 -9.32 -16.06
C ASN A 50 -0.47 -8.80 -15.26
N GLU A 51 -1.68 -9.16 -15.67
CA GLU A 51 -2.90 -8.68 -15.03
C GLU A 51 -3.03 -9.23 -13.60
N VAL A 52 -3.62 -8.40 -12.74
CA VAL A 52 -3.94 -8.76 -11.36
C VAL A 52 -5.45 -8.94 -11.21
N LEU A 53 -5.86 -9.79 -10.27
CA LEU A 53 -7.27 -10.05 -10.02
C LEU A 53 -8.02 -8.77 -9.62
N PRO A 54 -9.31 -8.68 -9.98
CA PRO A 54 -10.15 -7.57 -9.58
C PRO A 54 -10.32 -7.52 -8.05
N THR A 55 -10.58 -6.33 -7.53
CA THR A 55 -10.80 -6.08 -6.09
C THR A 55 -12.14 -5.37 -5.90
N LEU A 56 -12.57 -5.20 -4.65
CA LEU A 56 -13.78 -4.46 -4.30
C LEU A 56 -13.84 -3.06 -4.96
N ASP A 57 -12.69 -2.43 -5.20
CA ASP A 57 -12.61 -1.13 -5.85
C ASP A 57 -13.25 -1.08 -7.24
N GLU A 58 -13.29 -2.18 -8.00
CA GLU A 58 -13.93 -2.18 -9.32
C GLU A 58 -15.43 -1.93 -9.18
N LYS A 59 -16.06 -2.64 -8.24
CA LYS A 59 -17.46 -2.40 -7.88
C LYS A 59 -17.68 -0.99 -7.34
N ILE A 60 -16.80 -0.52 -6.44
CA ILE A 60 -16.92 0.83 -5.90
C ILE A 60 -16.86 1.87 -7.02
N ILE A 61 -15.93 1.73 -7.98
CA ILE A 61 -15.77 2.63 -9.12
C ILE A 61 -17.04 2.70 -9.98
N GLU A 62 -17.69 1.55 -10.22
CA GLU A 62 -18.97 1.50 -10.94
C GLU A 62 -20.06 2.25 -10.18
N ASP A 63 -20.18 1.99 -8.87
CA ASP A 63 -21.19 2.60 -8.00
C ASP A 63 -20.98 4.12 -7.83
N VAL A 64 -19.73 4.61 -7.90
CA VAL A 64 -19.41 6.05 -7.80
C VAL A 64 -19.38 6.77 -9.15
N SER A 65 -19.87 6.16 -10.23
CA SER A 65 -19.88 6.77 -11.57
C SER A 65 -20.47 8.18 -11.59
N LYS A 66 -21.56 8.44 -10.85
CA LYS A 66 -22.15 9.78 -10.71
C LYS A 66 -21.21 10.77 -10.04
N PHE A 67 -20.55 10.37 -8.94
CA PHE A 67 -19.55 11.20 -8.29
C PHE A 67 -18.40 11.56 -9.25
N LEU A 68 -17.92 10.59 -10.03
CA LEU A 68 -16.86 10.82 -11.01
C LEU A 68 -17.28 11.77 -12.14
N GLN A 69 -18.56 11.80 -12.51
CA GLN A 69 -19.08 12.67 -13.58
C GLN A 69 -19.39 14.09 -13.10
N THR A 70 -20.04 14.23 -11.94
CA THR A 70 -20.61 15.52 -11.50
C THR A 70 -19.94 16.10 -10.26
N GLY A 71 -19.13 15.32 -9.54
CA GLY A 71 -18.58 15.70 -8.24
C GLY A 71 -19.62 15.71 -7.11
N GLN A 72 -20.80 15.11 -7.32
CA GLN A 72 -21.86 15.04 -6.31
C GLN A 72 -21.42 14.23 -5.09
N LYS A 73 -21.60 14.80 -3.89
CA LYS A 73 -21.34 14.11 -2.62
C LYS A 73 -22.02 12.74 -2.60
N THR A 74 -21.23 11.70 -2.32
CA THR A 74 -21.69 10.30 -2.40
C THR A 74 -21.23 9.52 -1.17
N GLU A 75 -22.08 8.63 -0.69
CA GLU A 75 -21.81 7.74 0.43
C GLU A 75 -22.26 6.32 0.08
N LEU A 76 -21.39 5.33 0.28
CA LEU A 76 -21.63 3.93 -0.07
C LEU A 76 -21.25 3.01 1.08
N ASN A 77 -21.87 1.84 1.14
CA ASN A 77 -21.69 0.87 2.24
C ASN A 77 -21.36 -0.51 1.67
N TYR A 78 -20.32 -1.16 2.21
CA TYR A 78 -19.90 -2.49 1.80
C TYR A 78 -19.53 -3.38 3.00
N PRO A 79 -19.94 -4.65 3.02
CA PRO A 79 -19.31 -5.65 3.86
C PRO A 79 -17.93 -5.99 3.29
N ILE A 80 -16.96 -6.24 4.16
CA ILE A 80 -15.61 -6.65 3.78
C ILE A 80 -15.11 -7.81 4.63
N SER A 81 -14.07 -8.47 4.13
CA SER A 81 -13.34 -9.54 4.78
C SER A 81 -11.83 -9.34 4.61
N ASN A 82 -11.02 -10.10 5.34
CA ASN A 82 -9.56 -9.95 5.30
C ASN A 82 -8.94 -10.26 3.92
N THR A 83 -9.69 -10.86 3.00
CA THR A 83 -9.28 -11.08 1.61
C THR A 83 -9.44 -9.83 0.74
N ASP A 84 -10.25 -8.87 1.17
CA ASP A 84 -10.44 -7.58 0.50
C ASP A 84 -9.26 -6.66 0.80
N ARG A 85 -8.21 -6.79 -0.02
CA ARG A 85 -6.97 -6.02 0.10
C ARG A 85 -7.03 -4.73 -0.69
N ALA A 86 -6.25 -3.74 -0.24
CA ALA A 86 -6.03 -2.48 -0.95
C ALA A 86 -7.30 -1.67 -1.28
N VAL A 87 -8.39 -1.87 -0.52
CA VAL A 87 -9.65 -1.15 -0.71
C VAL A 87 -9.42 0.36 -0.64
N GLY A 88 -9.88 1.09 -1.65
CA GLY A 88 -9.70 2.53 -1.85
C GLY A 88 -8.52 2.92 -2.74
N THR A 89 -7.61 2.00 -3.07
CA THR A 89 -6.38 2.32 -3.83
C THR A 89 -6.64 2.59 -5.31
N LYS A 90 -7.33 1.67 -6.00
CA LYS A 90 -7.67 1.82 -7.43
C LYS A 90 -8.72 2.92 -7.59
N LEU A 91 -9.65 3.03 -6.63
CA LEU A 91 -10.57 4.16 -6.53
C LEU A 91 -9.80 5.50 -6.49
N SER A 92 -8.78 5.62 -5.64
CA SER A 92 -7.99 6.85 -5.53
C SER A 92 -7.26 7.20 -6.82
N SER A 93 -6.72 6.21 -7.53
CA SER A 93 -6.16 6.41 -8.88
C SER A 93 -7.21 6.92 -9.86
N THR A 94 -8.42 6.37 -9.84
CA THR A 94 -9.54 6.81 -10.69
C THR A 94 -9.95 8.24 -10.37
N ILE A 95 -10.11 8.59 -9.08
CA ILE A 95 -10.45 9.96 -8.65
C ILE A 95 -9.36 10.93 -9.11
N TYR A 96 -8.09 10.60 -8.89
CA TYR A 96 -6.96 11.43 -9.31
C TYR A 96 -6.96 11.67 -10.82
N ARG A 97 -7.18 10.63 -11.63
CA ARG A 97 -7.20 10.74 -13.10
C ARG A 97 -8.39 11.57 -13.60
N THR A 98 -9.54 11.47 -12.93
CA THR A 98 -10.77 12.18 -13.29
C THR A 98 -10.69 13.67 -12.94
N PHE A 99 -10.24 14.00 -11.74
CA PHE A 99 -10.24 15.38 -11.25
C PHE A 99 -8.91 16.11 -11.44
N LYS A 100 -7.78 15.40 -11.49
CA LYS A 100 -6.40 15.95 -11.60
C LYS A 100 -6.19 17.12 -10.64
N ASP A 101 -5.96 18.32 -11.18
CA ASP A 101 -5.68 19.56 -10.44
C ASP A 101 -6.94 20.26 -9.92
N LYS A 102 -8.14 19.73 -10.22
CA LYS A 102 -9.39 20.30 -9.71
C LYS A 102 -9.51 20.06 -8.21
N ILE A 103 -9.98 21.09 -7.50
CA ILE A 103 -10.23 21.01 -6.07
C ILE A 103 -11.36 20.01 -5.81
N VAL A 104 -11.01 18.86 -5.25
CA VAL A 104 -11.98 17.97 -4.61
C VAL A 104 -12.10 18.40 -3.16
N ASN A 105 -13.30 18.79 -2.75
CA ASN A 105 -13.58 19.11 -1.36
C ASN A 105 -13.26 17.90 -0.48
N LYS A 106 -12.79 18.17 0.75
CA LYS A 106 -12.51 17.12 1.72
C LYS A 106 -13.77 16.28 1.98
N GLU A 107 -13.61 14.95 2.04
CA GLU A 107 -14.68 13.98 2.38
C GLU A 107 -15.93 14.04 1.50
N HIS A 108 -15.75 14.31 0.20
CA HIS A 108 -16.86 14.37 -0.74
C HIS A 108 -17.36 12.98 -1.18
N LEU A 109 -16.48 11.97 -1.12
CA LEU A 109 -16.85 10.56 -1.28
C LEU A 109 -16.56 9.83 0.02
N THR A 110 -17.59 9.22 0.60
CA THR A 110 -17.46 8.40 1.83
C THR A 110 -17.75 6.94 1.53
N ILE A 111 -16.81 6.07 1.89
CA ILE A 111 -16.93 4.62 1.80
C ILE A 111 -17.00 4.07 3.21
N ASN A 112 -18.16 3.52 3.57
CA ASN A 112 -18.38 2.85 4.84
C ASN A 112 -18.19 1.34 4.65
N LEU A 113 -17.34 0.76 5.48
CA LEU A 113 -16.98 -0.64 5.45
C LEU A 113 -17.37 -1.28 6.78
N THR A 114 -17.83 -2.54 6.74
CA THR A 114 -18.12 -3.34 7.95
C THR A 114 -17.49 -4.71 7.82
N GLY A 115 -16.71 -5.11 8.81
CA GLY A 115 -15.94 -6.36 8.81
C GLY A 115 -14.47 -6.14 9.11
N SER A 116 -13.61 -7.04 8.65
CA SER A 116 -12.16 -6.95 8.86
C SER A 116 -11.47 -6.61 7.55
N ALA A 117 -10.71 -5.51 7.48
CA ALA A 117 -10.03 -5.13 6.25
C ALA A 117 -8.76 -5.95 6.03
N GLY A 118 -8.53 -6.38 4.79
CA GLY A 118 -7.26 -6.95 4.37
C GLY A 118 -6.12 -5.92 4.40
N GLN A 119 -4.94 -6.38 4.01
CA GLN A 119 -3.75 -5.52 3.97
C GLN A 119 -3.94 -4.29 3.07
N SER A 120 -3.28 -3.20 3.43
CA SER A 120 -3.20 -1.97 2.63
C SER A 120 -4.52 -1.20 2.47
N LEU A 121 -5.44 -1.28 3.44
CA LEU A 121 -6.65 -0.46 3.45
C LEU A 121 -6.30 1.03 3.25
N GLY A 122 -6.91 1.67 2.24
CA GLY A 122 -6.71 3.09 1.95
C GLY A 122 -5.28 3.44 1.54
N ALA A 123 -4.51 2.49 1.00
CA ALA A 123 -3.18 2.80 0.48
C ALA A 123 -3.26 3.86 -0.64
N PHE A 124 -2.39 4.86 -0.54
CA PHE A 124 -2.32 6.00 -1.44
C PHE A 124 -3.63 6.79 -1.57
N ALA A 125 -4.51 6.70 -0.55
CA ALA A 125 -5.80 7.34 -0.62
C ALA A 125 -5.68 8.86 -0.67
N ILE A 126 -6.35 9.46 -1.66
CA ILE A 126 -6.21 10.89 -1.97
C ILE A 126 -7.30 11.76 -1.33
N LYS A 127 -7.01 13.05 -1.22
CA LYS A 127 -7.98 14.05 -0.75
C LYS A 127 -9.34 13.93 -1.44
N GLY A 128 -10.39 14.01 -0.64
CA GLY A 128 -11.78 13.87 -1.07
C GLY A 128 -12.39 12.50 -0.75
N LEU A 129 -11.56 11.49 -0.52
CA LEU A 129 -11.99 10.19 -0.04
C LEU A 129 -12.01 10.15 1.50
N ARG A 130 -13.10 9.63 2.05
CA ARG A 130 -13.23 9.22 3.44
C ARG A 130 -13.51 7.73 3.49
N ILE A 131 -12.78 6.99 4.31
CA ILE A 131 -13.05 5.56 4.57
C ILE A 131 -13.40 5.42 6.04
N ASN A 132 -14.61 4.95 6.33
CA ASN A 132 -15.02 4.57 7.68
C ASN A 132 -15.06 3.05 7.75
N LEU A 133 -14.42 2.44 8.75
CA LEU A 133 -14.46 1.01 9.00
C LEU A 133 -15.03 0.73 10.38
N LEU A 134 -16.10 -0.06 10.40
CA LEU A 134 -16.66 -0.69 11.59
C LEU A 134 -16.14 -2.13 11.71
N GLY A 135 -15.10 -2.30 12.50
CA GLY A 135 -14.38 -3.56 12.68
C GLY A 135 -12.89 -3.31 12.90
N ASP A 136 -12.04 -4.15 12.30
CA ASP A 136 -10.58 -4.14 12.45
C ASP A 136 -9.85 -4.16 11.10
N ALA A 137 -8.56 -3.83 11.08
CA ALA A 137 -7.77 -3.83 9.86
C ALA A 137 -6.38 -4.47 10.06
N ASN A 138 -5.94 -5.20 9.03
CA ASN A 138 -4.59 -5.76 8.96
C ASN A 138 -3.51 -4.69 8.67
N ASP A 139 -2.30 -5.14 8.37
CA ASP A 139 -1.13 -4.28 8.14
C ASP A 139 -1.32 -3.22 7.03
N TYR A 140 -0.49 -2.18 7.10
CA TYR A 140 -0.33 -1.17 6.06
C TYR A 140 -1.54 -0.27 5.82
N VAL A 141 -2.41 -0.10 6.82
CA VAL A 141 -3.49 0.89 6.75
C VAL A 141 -2.91 2.26 6.43
N GLY A 142 -3.45 2.92 5.41
CA GLY A 142 -3.01 4.24 4.97
C GLY A 142 -1.55 4.28 4.50
N LYS A 143 -0.98 3.17 4.01
CA LYS A 143 0.34 3.17 3.36
C LYS A 143 0.39 4.25 2.29
N GLY A 144 1.33 5.20 2.42
CA GLY A 144 1.46 6.32 1.50
C GLY A 144 0.22 7.23 1.45
N LEU A 145 -0.54 7.37 2.54
CA LEU A 145 -1.74 8.23 2.60
C LEU A 145 -1.43 9.63 2.04
N SER A 146 -2.31 10.11 1.17
CA SER A 146 -2.09 11.30 0.33
C SER A 146 -3.29 12.26 0.36
N GLY A 147 -3.87 12.46 1.53
CA GLY A 147 -4.86 13.50 1.81
C GLY A 147 -6.26 12.99 2.15
N ALA A 148 -6.50 11.69 2.09
CA ALA A 148 -7.76 11.09 2.54
C ALA A 148 -7.89 11.07 4.07
N THR A 149 -9.11 10.85 4.56
CA THR A 149 -9.40 10.59 5.97
C THR A 149 -9.81 9.13 6.15
N ILE A 150 -9.13 8.39 7.02
CA ILE A 150 -9.46 7.00 7.38
C ILE A 150 -9.88 6.97 8.85
N VAL A 151 -11.02 6.35 9.15
CA VAL A 151 -11.52 6.18 10.51
C VAL A 151 -11.84 4.72 10.77
N ILE A 152 -11.30 4.17 11.85
CA ILE A 152 -11.45 2.76 12.20
C ILE A 152 -11.92 2.68 13.65
N ARG A 153 -12.99 1.93 13.90
CA ARG A 153 -13.51 1.70 15.24
C ARG A 153 -14.20 0.35 15.33
N PRO A 154 -14.31 -0.25 16.52
CA PRO A 154 -15.03 -1.50 16.68
C PRO A 154 -16.49 -1.37 16.24
N GLN A 155 -17.11 -2.53 15.95
CA GLN A 155 -18.55 -2.58 15.72
C GLN A 155 -19.32 -2.05 16.94
N LYS A 156 -20.48 -1.44 16.71
CA LYS A 156 -21.27 -0.76 17.76
C LYS A 156 -21.68 -1.68 18.92
N ASN A 157 -21.82 -2.97 18.65
CA ASN A 157 -22.19 -4.02 19.61
C ASN A 157 -20.98 -4.74 20.23
N SER A 158 -19.75 -4.29 19.93
CA SER A 158 -18.55 -4.84 20.55
C SER A 158 -18.52 -4.49 22.04
N SER A 159 -18.24 -5.48 22.88
CA SER A 159 -17.98 -5.29 24.31
C SER A 159 -16.51 -4.99 24.61
N LEU A 160 -15.66 -4.84 23.58
CA LEU A 160 -14.24 -4.58 23.75
C LEU A 160 -14.00 -3.15 24.27
N VAL A 161 -13.14 -3.03 25.26
CA VAL A 161 -12.58 -1.75 25.70
C VAL A 161 -11.55 -1.31 24.66
N THR A 162 -11.82 -0.22 23.96
CA THR A 162 -11.08 0.18 22.76
C THR A 162 -9.58 0.29 23.01
N ASN A 163 -9.18 0.94 24.11
CA ASN A 163 -7.78 1.25 24.40
C ASN A 163 -6.99 0.05 24.96
N GLU A 164 -7.64 -1.08 25.19
CA GLU A 164 -7.01 -2.33 25.65
C GLU A 164 -6.88 -3.36 24.52
N ASN A 165 -7.38 -3.07 23.32
CA ASN A 165 -7.45 -4.02 22.22
C ASN A 165 -6.82 -3.49 20.93
N THR A 166 -6.16 -4.38 20.19
CA THR A 166 -5.59 -4.07 18.88
C THR A 166 -6.69 -3.94 17.84
N ILE A 167 -6.60 -2.91 17.00
CA ILE A 167 -7.52 -2.65 15.89
C ILE A 167 -6.80 -2.45 14.55
N LEU A 168 -5.51 -2.11 14.59
CA LEU A 168 -4.66 -1.96 13.41
C LEU A 168 -3.47 -2.90 13.48
N GLY A 169 -3.07 -3.45 12.33
CA GLY A 169 -1.81 -4.19 12.18
C GLY A 169 -0.57 -3.29 12.21
N ASN A 170 0.48 -3.77 11.55
CA ASN A 170 1.81 -3.17 11.55
C ASN A 170 2.00 -2.17 10.41
N THR A 171 3.06 -1.34 10.53
CA THR A 171 3.56 -0.47 9.44
C THR A 171 2.47 0.44 8.86
N VAL A 172 1.58 0.89 9.75
CA VAL A 172 0.48 1.80 9.45
C VAL A 172 1.05 3.18 9.09
N LEU A 173 0.46 3.84 8.10
CA LEU A 173 0.89 5.15 7.57
C LEU A 173 2.31 5.19 7.00
N TYR A 174 2.84 4.04 6.56
CA TYR A 174 4.18 3.98 6.00
C TYR A 174 4.39 4.98 4.86
N GLY A 175 5.30 5.94 5.05
CA GLY A 175 5.66 6.92 4.02
C GLY A 175 4.51 7.87 3.66
N ALA A 176 3.52 8.05 4.53
CA ALA A 176 2.38 8.90 4.26
C ALA A 176 2.76 10.39 4.24
N THR A 177 2.13 11.18 3.37
CA THR A 177 2.53 12.58 3.09
C THR A 177 1.49 13.60 3.53
N SER A 178 0.21 13.22 3.57
CA SER A 178 -0.87 14.10 4.01
C SER A 178 -2.14 13.28 4.29
N GLY A 179 -3.09 13.88 5.00
CA GLY A 179 -4.36 13.25 5.35
C GLY A 179 -4.48 12.95 6.83
N GLU A 180 -5.47 12.13 7.17
CA GLU A 180 -5.83 11.86 8.55
C GLU A 180 -6.15 10.39 8.79
N LEU A 181 -5.73 9.85 9.93
CA LEU A 181 -6.11 8.52 10.38
C LEU A 181 -6.55 8.57 11.85
N TYR A 182 -7.75 8.10 12.14
CA TYR A 182 -8.25 7.99 13.51
C TYR A 182 -8.63 6.54 13.81
N ALA A 183 -8.08 5.94 14.85
CA ALA A 183 -8.41 4.57 15.24
C ALA A 183 -8.73 4.45 16.73
N ALA A 184 -9.91 3.90 17.03
CA ALA A 184 -10.35 3.59 18.39
C ALA A 184 -9.80 2.22 18.83
N GLY A 185 -8.49 2.16 19.02
CA GLY A 185 -7.77 0.99 19.51
C GLY A 185 -6.26 1.08 19.30
N GLN A 186 -5.56 0.01 19.64
CA GLN A 186 -4.11 -0.08 19.56
C GLN A 186 -3.64 -0.44 18.14
N ALA A 187 -2.51 0.15 17.72
CA ALA A 187 -1.80 -0.24 16.52
C ALA A 187 -0.68 -1.24 16.83
N GLY A 188 -0.28 -2.04 15.84
CA GLY A 188 0.88 -2.92 15.93
C GLY A 188 2.22 -2.18 15.91
N GLU A 189 3.25 -2.90 15.48
CA GLU A 189 4.62 -2.40 15.38
C GLU A 189 4.79 -1.41 14.23
N ARG A 190 5.81 -0.54 14.34
CA ARG A 190 6.17 0.44 13.30
C ARG A 190 5.02 1.37 12.92
N PHE A 191 4.22 1.76 13.90
CA PHE A 191 3.14 2.72 13.68
C PHE A 191 3.69 4.08 13.24
N ALA A 192 3.16 4.61 12.13
CA ALA A 192 3.58 5.88 11.52
C ALA A 192 5.07 5.96 11.11
N VAL A 193 5.68 4.81 10.78
CA VAL A 193 7.04 4.75 10.23
C VAL A 193 7.14 5.60 8.95
N ARG A 194 8.14 6.49 8.89
CA ARG A 194 8.36 7.43 7.78
C ARG A 194 7.18 8.36 7.47
N ASN A 195 6.31 8.63 8.44
CA ASN A 195 5.27 9.65 8.29
C ASN A 195 5.92 11.01 7.99
N SER A 196 5.40 11.70 6.97
CA SER A 196 5.93 12.95 6.47
C SER A 196 4.88 14.07 6.45
N GLY A 197 3.64 13.83 6.93
CA GLY A 197 2.63 14.88 6.97
C GLY A 197 1.20 14.47 7.37
N VAL A 198 0.97 13.25 7.83
CA VAL A 198 -0.36 12.82 8.31
C VAL A 198 -0.59 13.23 9.76
N THR A 199 -1.81 13.66 10.05
CA THR A 199 -2.33 13.80 11.42
C THR A 199 -3.05 12.53 11.84
N THR A 200 -2.67 11.91 12.95
CA THR A 200 -3.29 10.65 13.39
C THR A 200 -3.46 10.55 14.90
N VAL A 201 -4.54 9.87 15.31
CA VAL A 201 -4.84 9.57 16.71
C VAL A 201 -5.11 8.07 16.86
N VAL A 202 -4.41 7.42 17.79
CA VAL A 202 -4.60 6.01 18.16
C VAL A 202 -4.58 5.83 19.68
N GLU A 203 -5.07 4.69 20.18
CA GLU A 203 -5.21 4.45 21.63
C GLU A 203 -4.06 3.64 22.24
N GLY A 204 -3.06 3.32 21.44
CA GLY A 204 -1.83 2.64 21.83
C GLY A 204 -1.05 2.21 20.59
N CYS A 205 0.21 1.87 20.75
CA CYS A 205 1.01 1.32 19.65
C CYS A 205 2.11 0.37 20.16
N GLY A 206 2.56 -0.53 19.28
CA GLY A 206 3.66 -1.43 19.55
C GLY A 206 5.04 -0.76 19.54
N SER A 207 6.08 -1.55 19.35
CA SER A 207 7.48 -1.07 19.29
C SER A 207 7.77 -0.33 17.98
N ASN A 208 8.86 0.45 17.99
CA ASN A 208 9.37 1.20 16.84
C ASN A 208 8.34 2.20 16.27
N GLY A 209 7.53 2.80 17.14
CA GLY A 209 6.63 3.87 16.76
C GLY A 209 7.41 5.05 16.19
N TRP A 210 6.91 5.66 15.12
CA TRP A 210 7.42 6.90 14.53
C TRP A 210 8.84 6.84 13.98
N GLU A 211 9.38 5.62 13.82
CA GLU A 211 10.68 5.38 13.21
C GLU A 211 10.80 6.17 11.89
N ASP A 212 11.86 6.98 11.78
CA ASP A 212 12.15 7.83 10.62
C ASP A 212 11.04 8.83 10.22
N MET A 213 10.17 9.25 11.16
CA MET A 213 9.17 10.29 10.92
C MET A 213 9.83 11.65 10.62
N THR A 214 9.37 12.33 9.56
CA THR A 214 9.89 13.64 9.12
C THR A 214 8.86 14.77 9.13
N GLY A 215 7.57 14.46 9.36
CA GLY A 215 6.51 15.46 9.43
C GLY A 215 5.15 14.86 9.78
N GLY A 216 4.19 15.74 10.09
CA GLY A 216 2.83 15.35 10.52
C GLY A 216 2.62 15.50 12.03
N THR A 217 1.55 14.91 12.55
CA THR A 217 1.21 14.95 13.98
C THR A 217 0.67 13.60 14.40
N VAL A 218 1.25 13.00 15.44
CA VAL A 218 0.82 11.71 15.94
C VAL A 218 0.44 11.83 17.41
N VAL A 219 -0.77 11.38 17.76
CA VAL A 219 -1.28 11.37 19.12
C VAL A 219 -1.55 9.92 19.52
N VAL A 220 -0.94 9.48 20.62
CA VAL A 220 -1.16 8.15 21.20
C VAL A 220 -1.80 8.34 22.58
N LEU A 221 -3.02 7.85 22.76
CA LEU A 221 -3.80 8.03 23.99
C LEU A 221 -3.48 7.00 25.08
N GLY A 222 -2.62 6.02 24.79
CA GLY A 222 -2.26 4.93 25.69
C GLY A 222 -0.78 4.62 25.68
N LYS A 223 -0.43 3.35 25.91
CA LYS A 223 0.96 2.89 25.98
C LYS A 223 1.61 2.83 24.60
N SER A 224 2.90 3.11 24.54
CA SER A 224 3.79 2.81 23.43
C SER A 224 4.74 1.67 23.81
N GLY A 225 5.20 0.90 22.81
CA GLY A 225 6.23 -0.12 22.99
C GLY A 225 7.65 0.46 22.96
N ASP A 226 8.64 -0.42 22.98
CA ASP A 226 10.06 -0.06 22.99
C ASP A 226 10.49 0.69 21.71
N ASN A 227 11.55 1.50 21.85
CA ASN A 227 12.16 2.29 20.77
C ASN A 227 11.18 3.27 20.09
N PHE A 228 10.61 4.16 20.90
CA PHE A 228 9.64 5.19 20.50
C PHE A 228 10.29 6.57 20.31
#